data_AF-A0A960D012-F1
#
_entry.id   AF-A0A960D012-F1
#
_cell.length_a   1.000
_cell.length_b   1.000
_cell.length_c   1.000
_cell.angle_alpha   90.00
_cell.angle_beta   90.00
_cell.angle_gamma   90.00
#
_symmetry.space_group_name_H-M   'P 1'
#
loop_
_entity.id
_entity.type
_entity.pdbx_description
1 polymer ?
#
loop_
_entity_poly.entity_id
_entity_poly.type
_entity_poly.pdbx_seq_one_letter_code
_entity_poly.pdbx_strand_id
1 'polypeptide(L)'
;IPTRVAPSITEKVPLMGADGYFALVNQTQSVGARYDLHPYRVRHLLDRYGSLIDEVLQLAVDRPELLEPITEAPVYLRVEAAYAAAAEGALHLEDILSRRMRISIEYPHRGVDCAREVAETVAPILNWSPADVDREVATYLARVEAEVLSQTQPDDASADALRAAAPEARAEILEPVPLV
;
A
#
# COMPACT_ATOMS: atom_id res chain seq x y z
N ILE A 1 36.12 -24.38 13.23
CA ILE A 1 36.83 -23.07 13.18
C ILE A 1 35.91 -22.07 13.86
N PRO A 2 36.28 -21.46 15.01
CA PRO A 2 35.47 -20.39 15.58
C PRO A 2 35.77 -19.12 14.77
N THR A 3 34.96 -18.85 13.76
CA THR A 3 35.09 -17.64 12.95
C THR A 3 34.53 -16.47 13.77
N ARG A 4 35.39 -15.49 14.09
CA ARG A 4 34.97 -14.22 14.69
C ARG A 4 33.95 -13.54 13.76
N VAL A 5 32.72 -13.38 14.23
CA VAL A 5 31.69 -12.59 13.54
C VAL A 5 32.08 -11.12 13.62
N ALA A 6 31.99 -10.41 12.49
CA ALA A 6 32.26 -8.97 12.42
C ALA A 6 31.24 -8.18 13.26
N PRO A 7 31.60 -6.99 13.78
CA PRO A 7 30.65 -6.13 14.49
C PRO A 7 29.52 -5.67 13.56
N SER A 8 28.32 -5.48 14.12
CA SER A 8 27.17 -4.94 13.38
C SER A 8 27.43 -3.51 12.93
N ILE A 9 26.95 -3.15 11.74
CA ILE A 9 27.00 -1.80 11.18
C ILE A 9 25.61 -1.23 10.86
N THR A 10 24.54 -1.86 11.35
CA THR A 10 23.16 -1.48 11.01
C THR A 10 22.82 -0.02 11.37
N GLU A 11 23.53 0.59 12.32
CA GLU A 11 23.41 2.03 12.62
C GLU A 11 23.81 2.95 11.44
N LYS A 12 24.60 2.44 10.49
CA LYS A 12 25.12 3.16 9.32
C LYS A 12 24.43 2.76 8.03
N VAL A 13 23.57 1.74 8.06
CA VAL A 13 22.87 1.25 6.87
C VAL A 13 21.57 2.06 6.76
N PRO A 14 21.43 2.93 5.75
CA PRO A 14 20.17 3.65 5.54
C PRO A 14 19.06 2.67 5.21
N LEU A 15 17.83 3.00 5.63
CA LEU A 15 16.65 2.30 5.15
C LEU A 15 16.42 2.61 3.67
N MET A 16 15.69 1.72 3.01
CA MET A 16 15.28 1.90 1.61
C MET A 16 14.56 3.25 1.45
N GLY A 17 14.92 3.99 0.38
CA GLY A 17 14.40 5.33 0.13
C GLY A 17 15.08 6.47 0.91
N ALA A 18 15.93 6.20 1.89
CA ALA A 18 16.59 7.28 2.65
C ALA A 18 17.81 7.87 1.94
N ASP A 19 18.55 7.05 1.18
CA ASP A 19 19.78 7.49 0.52
C ASP A 19 19.49 8.49 -0.61
N GLY A 20 20.08 9.68 -0.55
CA GLY A 20 19.90 10.73 -1.56
C GLY A 20 18.60 11.55 -1.48
N TYR A 21 17.72 11.31 -0.49
CA TYR A 21 16.42 12.01 -0.35
C TYR A 21 16.51 13.54 -0.47
N PHE A 22 17.38 14.18 0.32
CA PHE A 22 17.49 15.66 0.34
C PHE A 22 17.93 16.24 -1.02
N ALA A 23 18.75 15.50 -1.78
CA ALA A 23 19.15 15.93 -3.11
C ALA A 23 17.98 15.84 -4.11
N LEU A 24 17.12 14.83 -3.97
CA LEU A 24 15.93 14.66 -4.82
C LEU A 24 14.83 15.67 -4.50
N VAL A 25 14.66 16.05 -3.24
CA VAL A 25 13.75 17.15 -2.86
C VAL A 25 14.09 18.45 -3.59
N ASN A 26 15.37 18.76 -3.77
CA ASN A 26 15.80 19.93 -4.54
C ASN A 26 15.55 19.81 -6.04
N GLN A 27 15.26 18.60 -6.55
CA GLN A 27 14.98 18.30 -7.95
C GLN A 27 13.49 18.14 -8.26
N THR A 28 12.60 18.42 -7.29
CA THR A 28 11.14 18.27 -7.43
C THR A 28 10.60 18.85 -8.74
N GLN A 29 11.03 20.06 -9.13
CA GLN A 29 10.57 20.70 -10.36
C GLN A 29 11.04 19.97 -11.63
N SER A 30 12.28 19.48 -11.64
CA SER A 30 12.83 18.73 -12.79
C SER A 30 12.14 17.39 -12.97
N VAL A 31 11.86 16.68 -11.88
CA VAL A 31 11.10 15.42 -11.90
C VAL A 31 9.67 15.67 -12.38
N GLY A 32 9.02 16.73 -11.88
CA GLY A 32 7.68 17.13 -12.31
C GLY A 32 7.62 17.39 -13.82
N ALA A 33 8.57 18.16 -14.36
CA ALA A 33 8.64 18.44 -15.80
C ALA A 33 8.86 17.18 -16.65
N ARG A 34 9.59 16.18 -16.15
CA ARG A 34 9.87 14.93 -16.88
C ARG A 34 8.65 14.02 -17.02
N TYR A 35 7.82 13.97 -15.98
CA TYR A 35 6.65 13.07 -15.90
C TYR A 35 5.31 13.79 -16.02
N ASP A 36 5.32 15.08 -16.38
CA ASP A 36 4.14 15.96 -16.42
C ASP A 36 3.33 15.96 -15.10
N LEU A 37 4.04 15.95 -13.97
CA LEU A 37 3.46 15.96 -12.64
C LEU A 37 3.61 17.33 -11.99
N HIS A 38 2.54 17.79 -11.35
CA HIS A 38 2.60 18.98 -10.51
C HIS A 38 3.62 18.76 -9.37
N PRO A 39 4.49 19.75 -9.02
CA PRO A 39 5.53 19.61 -8.00
C PRO A 39 5.03 19.09 -6.64
N TYR A 40 3.79 19.41 -6.28
CA TYR A 40 3.13 18.86 -5.09
C TYR A 40 3.04 17.32 -5.10
N ARG A 41 2.68 16.69 -6.23
CA ARG A 41 2.59 15.23 -6.34
C ARG A 41 3.97 14.58 -6.27
N VAL A 42 4.97 15.19 -6.89
CA VAL A 42 6.36 14.74 -6.78
C VAL A 42 6.84 14.80 -5.33
N ARG A 43 6.55 15.89 -4.62
CA ARG A 43 6.86 16.00 -3.19
C ARG A 43 6.13 14.95 -2.36
N HIS A 44 4.84 14.72 -2.62
CA HIS A 44 4.07 13.67 -1.96
C HIS A 44 4.70 12.27 -2.15
N LEU A 45 5.13 11.94 -3.39
CA LEU A 45 5.82 10.69 -3.67
C LEU A 45 7.19 10.62 -2.96
N LEU A 46 7.95 11.71 -2.94
CA LEU A 46 9.22 11.78 -2.20
C LEU A 46 9.01 11.57 -0.69
N ASP A 47 7.99 12.19 -0.10
CA ASP A 47 7.70 12.08 1.33
C ASP A 47 7.30 10.64 1.72
N ARG A 48 6.87 9.82 0.76
CA ARG A 48 6.41 8.43 0.96
C ARG A 48 7.45 7.37 0.58
N TYR A 49 8.07 7.52 -0.58
CA TYR A 49 8.97 6.53 -1.18
C TYR A 49 10.45 6.95 -1.10
N GLY A 50 10.71 8.19 -0.68
CA GLY A 50 12.05 8.75 -0.63
C GLY A 50 12.73 8.68 -2.00
N SER A 51 13.96 8.17 -2.03
CA SER A 51 14.72 7.99 -3.25
C SER A 51 14.24 6.88 -4.18
N LEU A 52 13.27 6.06 -3.75
CA LEU A 52 12.64 5.06 -4.63
C LEU A 52 11.63 5.69 -5.60
N ILE A 53 11.40 7.01 -5.55
CA ILE A 53 10.48 7.70 -6.46
C ILE A 53 10.77 7.39 -7.94
N ASP A 54 12.04 7.22 -8.32
CA ASP A 54 12.40 6.89 -9.69
C ASP A 54 11.90 5.50 -10.08
N GLU A 55 11.98 4.51 -9.18
CA GLU A 55 11.43 3.17 -9.41
C GLU A 55 9.90 3.19 -9.51
N VAL A 56 9.24 3.99 -8.66
CA VAL A 56 7.78 4.18 -8.70
C VAL A 56 7.36 4.77 -10.05
N LEU A 57 7.94 5.91 -10.44
CA LEU A 57 7.58 6.60 -11.67
C LEU A 57 7.94 5.81 -12.93
N GLN A 58 8.96 4.95 -12.86
CA GLN A 58 9.33 4.08 -13.97
C GLN A 58 8.21 3.12 -14.39
N LEU A 59 7.34 2.70 -13.45
CA LEU A 59 6.19 1.84 -13.77
C LEU A 59 5.15 2.49 -14.69
N ALA A 60 5.16 3.83 -14.76
CA ALA A 60 4.22 4.60 -15.55
C ALA A 60 4.75 5.01 -16.93
N VAL A 61 6.02 4.70 -17.27
CA VAL A 61 6.62 5.07 -18.57
C VAL A 61 5.85 4.45 -19.74
N ASP A 62 5.48 3.19 -19.63
CA ASP A 62 4.68 2.48 -20.65
C ASP A 62 3.17 2.48 -20.34
N ARG A 63 2.78 3.10 -19.23
CA ARG A 63 1.40 3.14 -18.69
C ARG A 63 1.11 4.52 -18.07
N PRO A 64 1.03 5.59 -18.88
CA PRO A 64 0.88 6.95 -18.38
C PRO A 64 -0.40 7.16 -17.55
N GLU A 65 -1.43 6.34 -17.76
CA GLU A 65 -2.65 6.31 -16.95
C GLU A 65 -2.39 6.00 -15.47
N LEU A 66 -1.23 5.43 -15.11
CA LEU A 66 -0.85 5.22 -13.71
C LEU A 66 -0.48 6.52 -12.99
N LEU A 67 -0.18 7.59 -13.72
CA LEU A 67 0.05 8.92 -13.15
C LEU A 67 -1.27 9.66 -12.86
N GLU A 68 -2.42 9.06 -13.20
CA GLU A 68 -3.71 9.62 -12.85
C GLU A 68 -4.01 9.41 -11.35
N PRO A 69 -4.72 10.36 -10.72
CA PRO A 69 -5.18 10.21 -9.35
C PRO A 69 -6.21 9.08 -9.24
N ILE A 70 -6.24 8.41 -8.10
CA ILE A 70 -7.35 7.50 -7.76
C ILE A 70 -8.60 8.35 -7.54
N THR A 71 -9.73 7.96 -8.13
CA THR A 71 -10.94 8.80 -8.25
C THR A 71 -11.44 9.30 -6.90
N GLU A 72 -11.66 8.40 -5.96
CA GLU A 72 -12.17 8.71 -4.62
C GLU A 72 -11.05 8.96 -3.60
N ALA A 73 -9.79 8.79 -4.02
CA ALA A 73 -8.61 9.05 -3.19
C ALA A 73 -7.55 9.91 -3.93
N PRO A 74 -7.88 11.15 -4.36
CA PRO A 74 -7.10 11.91 -5.35
C PRO A 74 -5.72 12.40 -4.87
N VAL A 75 -5.43 12.29 -3.57
CA VAL A 75 -4.06 12.50 -3.04
C VAL A 75 -3.12 11.44 -3.60
N TYR A 76 -3.61 10.22 -3.74
CA TYR A 76 -2.86 9.07 -4.22
C TYR A 76 -2.93 8.92 -5.73
N LEU A 77 -1.85 8.44 -6.33
CA LEU A 77 -1.78 8.05 -7.74
C LEU A 77 -1.94 6.53 -7.90
N ARG A 78 -2.47 6.10 -9.04
CA ARG A 78 -2.59 4.67 -9.38
C ARG A 78 -1.22 3.95 -9.39
N VAL A 79 -0.14 4.65 -9.75
CA VAL A 79 1.23 4.12 -9.75
C VAL A 79 1.68 3.66 -8.36
N GLU A 80 1.17 4.26 -7.28
CA GLU A 80 1.49 3.87 -5.91
C GLU A 80 0.92 2.48 -5.59
N ALA A 81 -0.31 2.18 -6.04
CA ALA A 81 -0.91 0.86 -5.92
C ALA A 81 -0.14 -0.17 -6.76
N ALA A 82 0.22 0.20 -8.00
CA ALA A 82 1.01 -0.66 -8.87
C ALA A 82 2.38 -1.00 -8.26
N TYR A 83 3.06 -0.02 -7.67
CA TYR A 83 4.34 -0.22 -7.00
C TYR A 83 4.21 -1.08 -5.74
N ALA A 84 3.15 -0.89 -4.96
CA ALA A 84 2.87 -1.72 -3.79
C ALA A 84 2.79 -3.21 -4.14
N ALA A 85 2.10 -3.56 -5.23
CA ALA A 85 1.99 -4.92 -5.73
C ALA A 85 3.30 -5.44 -6.35
N ALA A 86 4.01 -4.60 -7.10
CA ALA A 86 5.20 -5.02 -7.85
C ALA A 86 6.45 -5.18 -6.97
N ALA A 87 6.61 -4.33 -5.94
CA ALA A 87 7.89 -4.16 -5.23
C ALA A 87 7.76 -4.16 -3.70
N GLU A 88 6.58 -3.90 -3.12
CA GLU A 88 6.41 -3.79 -1.66
C GLU A 88 5.77 -5.03 -1.01
N GLY A 89 5.64 -6.11 -1.77
CA GLY A 89 5.11 -7.40 -1.31
C GLY A 89 3.63 -7.37 -0.95
N ALA A 90 2.85 -6.42 -1.49
CA ALA A 90 1.40 -6.44 -1.33
C ALA A 90 0.80 -7.56 -2.18
N LEU A 91 0.08 -8.48 -1.56
CA LEU A 91 -0.52 -9.64 -2.23
C LEU A 91 -2.04 -9.60 -2.24
N HIS A 92 -2.63 -8.77 -1.38
CA HIS A 92 -4.08 -8.58 -1.24
C HIS A 92 -4.46 -7.10 -1.27
N LEU A 93 -5.71 -6.81 -1.60
CA LEU A 93 -6.22 -5.43 -1.66
C LEU A 93 -6.07 -4.71 -0.29
N GLU A 94 -6.22 -5.46 0.80
CA GLU A 94 -6.03 -4.97 2.16
C GLU A 94 -4.58 -4.49 2.42
N ASP A 95 -3.56 -5.18 1.88
CA ASP A 95 -2.16 -4.75 2.03
C ASP A 95 -1.95 -3.37 1.43
N ILE A 96 -2.58 -3.15 0.27
CA ILE A 96 -2.47 -1.90 -0.48
C ILE A 96 -3.20 -0.78 0.27
N LEU A 97 -4.50 -0.92 0.51
CA LEU A 97 -5.35 0.17 1.01
C LEU A 97 -5.15 0.51 2.50
N SER A 98 -4.63 -0.43 3.29
CA SER A 98 -4.48 -0.25 4.73
C SER A 98 -3.04 -0.18 5.23
N ARG A 99 -2.05 -0.66 4.46
CA ARG A 99 -0.64 -0.74 4.92
C ARG A 99 0.33 0.03 4.04
N ARG A 100 0.18 -0.04 2.71
CA ARG A 100 1.06 0.66 1.75
C ARG A 100 0.55 2.07 1.44
N MET A 101 -0.75 2.17 1.20
CA MET A 101 -1.49 3.40 1.00
C MET A 101 -2.32 3.60 2.26
N ARG A 102 -2.33 4.80 2.86
CA ARG A 102 -3.03 5.02 4.14
C ARG A 102 -4.50 5.38 3.92
N ILE A 103 -5.09 4.93 2.80
CA ILE A 103 -6.43 5.32 2.36
C ILE A 103 -7.48 4.90 3.40
N SER A 104 -7.33 3.73 4.03
CA SER A 104 -8.27 3.26 5.05
C SER A 104 -8.34 4.13 6.31
N ILE A 105 -7.31 4.96 6.54
CA ILE A 105 -7.19 5.84 7.72
C ILE A 105 -7.46 7.30 7.33
N GLU A 106 -6.95 7.74 6.17
CA GLU A 106 -6.99 9.15 5.75
C GLU A 106 -8.32 9.55 5.11
N TYR A 107 -9.10 8.60 4.59
CA TYR A 107 -10.36 8.86 3.91
C TYR A 107 -11.57 8.35 4.73
N PRO A 108 -12.67 9.13 4.85
CA PRO A 108 -13.85 8.72 5.62
C PRO A 108 -14.50 7.42 5.14
N HIS A 109 -14.48 7.16 3.83
CA HIS A 109 -14.99 5.92 3.24
C HIS A 109 -14.03 4.73 3.42
N ARG A 110 -12.88 4.95 4.07
CA ARG A 110 -11.88 3.92 4.41
C ARG A 110 -11.45 3.08 3.22
N GLY A 111 -11.41 3.65 2.01
CA GLY A 111 -11.03 2.93 0.78
C GLY A 111 -12.17 2.15 0.08
N VAL A 112 -13.38 2.08 0.65
CA VAL A 112 -14.53 1.38 0.04
C VAL A 112 -14.82 1.89 -1.37
N ASP A 113 -14.91 3.22 -1.53
CA ASP A 113 -15.33 3.83 -2.79
C ASP A 113 -14.28 3.73 -3.92
N CYS A 114 -13.01 3.47 -3.60
CA CYS A 114 -11.94 3.25 -4.58
C CYS A 114 -11.44 1.79 -4.66
N ALA A 115 -12.04 0.87 -3.89
CA ALA A 115 -11.52 -0.49 -3.74
C ALA A 115 -11.39 -1.23 -5.08
N ARG A 116 -12.42 -1.12 -5.93
CA ARG A 116 -12.43 -1.76 -7.26
C ARG A 116 -11.41 -1.16 -8.21
N GLU A 117 -11.32 0.17 -8.27
CA GLU A 117 -10.33 0.86 -9.12
C GLU A 117 -8.90 0.42 -8.77
N VAL A 118 -8.58 0.35 -7.47
CA VAL A 118 -7.26 -0.08 -7.00
C VAL A 118 -7.02 -1.57 -7.33
N ALA A 119 -8.02 -2.43 -7.12
CA ALA A 119 -7.91 -3.86 -7.44
C ALA A 119 -7.68 -4.10 -8.94
N GLU A 120 -8.41 -3.38 -9.80
CA GLU A 120 -8.25 -3.47 -11.26
C GLU A 120 -6.88 -2.92 -11.72
N THR A 121 -6.36 -1.89 -11.05
CA THR A 121 -5.02 -1.34 -11.33
C THR A 121 -3.92 -2.36 -11.07
N VAL A 122 -4.02 -3.14 -9.99
CA VAL A 122 -2.99 -4.12 -9.61
C VAL A 122 -3.20 -5.52 -10.19
N ALA A 123 -4.40 -5.81 -10.69
CA ALA A 123 -4.75 -7.13 -11.21
C ALA A 123 -3.75 -7.67 -12.26
N PRO A 124 -3.27 -6.87 -13.24
CA PRO A 124 -2.29 -7.35 -14.21
C PRO A 124 -0.93 -7.71 -13.59
N ILE A 125 -0.57 -7.12 -12.45
CA ILE A 125 0.71 -7.32 -11.76
C ILE A 125 0.67 -8.58 -10.91
N LEU A 126 -0.45 -8.83 -10.23
CA LEU A 126 -0.67 -10.00 -9.38
C LEU A 126 -1.30 -11.18 -10.13
N ASN A 127 -1.49 -11.05 -11.45
CA ASN A 127 -2.15 -12.03 -12.31
C ASN A 127 -3.56 -12.41 -11.83
N TRP A 128 -4.30 -11.44 -11.30
CA TRP A 128 -5.69 -11.63 -10.87
C TRP A 128 -6.64 -11.73 -12.05
N SER A 129 -7.50 -12.75 -12.01
CA SER A 129 -8.68 -12.82 -12.85
C SER A 129 -9.76 -11.84 -12.39
N PRO A 130 -10.80 -11.56 -13.20
CA PRO A 130 -11.95 -10.78 -12.74
C PRO A 130 -12.60 -11.35 -11.48
N ALA A 131 -12.63 -12.68 -11.33
CA ALA A 131 -13.16 -13.33 -10.13
C ALA A 131 -12.26 -13.12 -8.90
N ASP A 132 -10.94 -13.00 -9.09
CA ASP A 132 -10.02 -12.66 -8.00
C ASP A 132 -10.22 -11.21 -7.57
N VAL A 133 -10.37 -10.28 -8.52
CA VAL A 133 -10.73 -8.88 -8.23
C VAL A 133 -12.02 -8.79 -7.42
N ASP A 134 -13.08 -9.49 -7.86
CA ASP A 134 -14.36 -9.49 -7.16
C ASP A 134 -14.24 -10.05 -5.74
N ARG A 135 -13.46 -11.12 -5.55
CA ARG A 135 -13.20 -11.74 -4.24
C ARG A 135 -12.44 -10.79 -3.31
N GLU A 136 -11.38 -10.17 -3.80
CA GLU A 136 -10.54 -9.24 -3.02
C GLU A 136 -11.33 -8.00 -2.60
N VAL A 137 -12.11 -7.42 -3.51
CA VAL A 137 -13.01 -6.30 -3.22
C VAL A 137 -14.05 -6.71 -2.17
N ALA A 138 -14.77 -7.83 -2.39
CA ALA A 138 -15.80 -8.28 -1.44
C ALA A 138 -15.21 -8.55 -0.04
N THR A 139 -14.03 -9.16 0.04
CA THR A 139 -13.31 -9.42 1.29
C THR A 139 -12.97 -8.12 2.00
N TYR A 140 -12.40 -7.16 1.28
CA TYR A 140 -12.04 -5.87 1.84
C TYR A 140 -13.26 -5.10 2.37
N LEU A 141 -14.35 -5.04 1.59
CA LEU A 141 -15.58 -4.37 1.99
C LEU A 141 -16.19 -4.99 3.27
N ALA A 142 -16.24 -6.31 3.35
CA ALA A 142 -16.76 -7.01 4.53
C ALA A 142 -15.92 -6.71 5.79
N ARG A 143 -14.59 -6.57 5.65
CA ARG A 143 -13.71 -6.19 6.76
C ARG A 143 -13.91 -4.75 7.21
N VAL A 144 -14.08 -3.81 6.28
CA VAL A 144 -14.38 -2.42 6.61
C VAL A 144 -15.75 -2.32 7.31
N GLU A 145 -16.76 -3.05 6.84
CA GLU A 145 -18.07 -3.11 7.46
C GLU A 145 -17.97 -3.67 8.90
N ALA A 146 -17.28 -4.79 9.09
CA ALA A 146 -17.06 -5.37 10.41
C ALA A 146 -16.32 -4.42 11.36
N GLU A 147 -15.33 -3.68 10.86
CA GLU A 147 -14.63 -2.64 11.62
C GLU A 147 -15.55 -1.49 12.05
N VAL A 148 -16.44 -1.03 11.16
CA VAL A 148 -17.39 0.04 11.48
C VAL A 148 -18.41 -0.46 12.50
N LEU A 149 -18.93 -1.67 12.34
CA LEU A 149 -19.87 -2.27 13.29
C LEU A 149 -19.23 -2.55 14.65
N SER A 150 -17.95 -2.94 14.70
CA SER A 150 -17.25 -3.20 15.96
C SER A 150 -17.16 -1.96 16.83
N GLN A 151 -17.08 -0.77 16.22
CA GLN A 151 -17.03 0.53 16.93
C GLN A 151 -18.36 0.88 17.62
N THR A 152 -19.45 0.17 17.30
CA THR A 152 -20.77 0.37 17.93
C THR A 152 -21.04 -0.60 19.07
N GLN A 153 -20.13 -1.54 19.34
CA GLN A 153 -20.33 -2.58 20.35
C GLN A 153 -20.10 -2.05 21.77
N PRO A 154 -20.79 -2.62 22.78
CA PRO A 154 -20.71 -2.15 24.16
C PRO A 154 -19.43 -2.57 24.89
N ASP A 155 -18.69 -3.56 24.40
CA ASP A 155 -17.48 -4.09 25.02
C ASP A 155 -16.47 -4.63 24.01
N ASP A 156 -15.21 -4.78 24.45
CA ASP A 156 -14.10 -5.25 23.61
C ASP A 156 -14.34 -6.66 23.07
N ALA A 157 -14.94 -7.55 23.86
CA ALA A 157 -15.17 -8.94 23.46
C ALA A 157 -16.14 -9.07 22.28
N SER A 158 -17.24 -8.31 22.31
CA SER A 158 -18.21 -8.26 21.20
C SER A 158 -17.66 -7.51 19.98
N ALA A 159 -16.85 -6.46 20.18
CA ALA A 159 -16.15 -5.77 19.10
C ALA A 159 -15.16 -6.71 18.38
N ASP A 160 -14.32 -7.43 19.13
CA ASP A 160 -13.34 -8.37 18.59
C ASP A 160 -14.02 -9.54 17.87
N ALA A 161 -15.10 -10.09 18.43
CA ALA A 161 -15.86 -11.16 17.80
C ALA A 161 -16.41 -10.76 16.42
N LEU A 162 -16.90 -9.53 16.27
CA LEU A 162 -17.36 -9.02 14.97
C LEU A 162 -16.22 -8.88 13.96
N ARG A 163 -15.06 -8.35 14.39
CA ARG A 163 -13.90 -8.24 13.51
C ARG A 163 -13.37 -9.60 13.07
N ALA A 164 -13.33 -10.57 13.98
CA ALA A 164 -12.86 -11.92 13.71
C ALA A 164 -13.81 -12.73 12.79
N ALA A 165 -15.10 -12.41 12.79
CA ALA A 165 -16.09 -13.06 11.92
C ALA A 165 -15.99 -12.60 10.45
N ALA A 166 -15.32 -11.48 10.18
CA ALA A 166 -15.14 -10.99 8.82
C ALA A 166 -14.22 -11.92 8.01
N PRO A 167 -14.44 -12.07 6.69
CA PRO A 167 -13.52 -12.80 5.82
C PRO A 167 -12.06 -12.30 5.95
N GLU A 168 -11.11 -13.22 5.86
CA GLU A 168 -9.67 -12.93 5.90
C GLU A 168 -9.05 -13.28 4.54
N ALA A 169 -8.29 -12.34 3.98
CA ALA A 169 -7.65 -12.53 2.68
C ALA A 169 -6.58 -13.64 2.73
N ARG A 170 -6.00 -13.86 3.92
CA ARG A 170 -4.98 -14.88 4.20
C ARG A 170 -5.57 -16.10 4.93
N ALA A 171 -6.59 -16.71 4.37
CA ALA A 171 -7.31 -17.84 4.99
C ALA A 171 -6.41 -19.04 5.37
N GLU A 172 -5.27 -19.22 4.70
CA GLU A 172 -4.34 -20.33 4.93
C GLU A 172 -3.28 -20.04 6.01
N ILE A 173 -3.21 -18.81 6.54
CA ILE A 173 -2.34 -18.50 7.69
C ILE A 173 -3.13 -18.79 8.96
N LEU A 174 -3.05 -20.04 9.41
CA LEU A 174 -3.56 -20.47 10.70
C LEU A 174 -2.85 -19.72 11.84
N GLU A 175 -3.56 -19.51 12.95
CA GLU A 175 -3.08 -18.85 14.18
C GLU A 175 -1.63 -19.21 14.58
N PRO A 176 -0.91 -18.33 15.29
CA PRO A 176 0.46 -18.60 15.69
C PRO A 176 0.54 -19.94 16.43
N VAL A 177 1.54 -20.75 16.06
CA VAL A 177 1.89 -21.98 16.77
C VAL A 177 1.94 -21.65 18.27
N PRO A 178 1.11 -22.27 19.13
CA PRO A 178 1.16 -22.00 20.55
C PRO A 178 2.59 -22.24 21.02
N LEU A 179 3.19 -21.21 21.63
CA LEU A 179 4.51 -21.32 22.24
C LEU A 179 4.39 -22.36 23.36
N VAL A 180 5.00 -23.53 23.16
CA VAL A 180 5.17 -24.58 24.16
C VAL A 180 6.21 -24.14 25.19
#